data_AF-A0A0W0F2W2-F1
#
_entry.id   AF-A0A0W0F2W2-F1
#
_cell.length_a   1.000
_cell.length_b   1.000
_cell.length_c   1.000
_cell.angle_alpha   90.00
_cell.angle_beta   90.00
_cell.angle_gamma   90.00
#
_symmetry.space_group_name_H-M   'P 1'
#
loop_
_entity.id
_entity.type
_entity.pdbx_description
1 polymer ?
#
loop_
_entity_poly.entity_id
_entity_poly.type
_entity_poly.pdbx_seq_one_letter_code
_entity_poly.pdbx_strand_id
1 'polypeptide(L)'
;MFVSKLFAAFTFVSFGFVAANPIANEVAKRDNADIQTVLTTLKGQTDTILPQITDLSNSGSASDETVTPLLNQLTTALDTATASLAGLEPSSSRKRQSDDDIANLVAGIVTDITNALSGLTAQAAAIPTLGVLLAGVDTSLAQVLSGLEILLAGVLRLVANLLVDVAALLRSLAFGLTLAALGL
;
A
#
# COMPACT_ATOMS: atom_id res chain seq x y z
N MET A 1 26.73 27.92 -30.13
CA MET A 1 25.76 28.50 -29.18
C MET A 1 24.46 28.78 -29.92
N PHE A 2 23.33 28.53 -29.25
CA PHE A 2 21.94 28.87 -29.60
C PHE A 2 21.15 27.93 -30.52
N VAL A 3 20.38 27.09 -29.83
CA VAL A 3 19.12 26.42 -30.21
C VAL A 3 17.98 27.45 -30.25
N SER A 4 16.85 27.03 -30.87
CA SER A 4 15.46 27.51 -30.68
C SER A 4 14.98 28.45 -31.80
N LYS A 5 13.79 28.33 -32.41
CA LYS A 5 12.48 27.81 -31.98
C LYS A 5 11.68 27.39 -33.23
N LEU A 6 10.99 26.25 -33.22
CA LEU A 6 9.88 26.01 -34.15
C LEU A 6 8.63 25.68 -33.34
N PHE A 7 7.70 26.63 -33.34
CA PHE A 7 6.33 26.44 -32.89
C PHE A 7 5.62 25.49 -33.87
N ALA A 8 4.99 24.44 -33.36
CA ALA A 8 4.01 23.66 -34.11
C ALA A 8 2.78 23.48 -33.22
N ALA A 9 1.72 24.21 -33.56
CA ALA A 9 0.38 23.99 -33.07
C ALA A 9 -0.14 22.67 -33.63
N PHE A 10 -0.68 21.79 -32.78
CA PHE A 10 -1.35 20.57 -33.21
C PHE A 10 -2.85 20.75 -32.99
N THR A 11 -3.58 20.94 -34.09
CA THR A 11 -5.02 20.78 -34.15
C THR A 11 -5.35 19.29 -34.22
N PHE A 12 -6.32 18.82 -33.44
CA PHE A 12 -6.94 17.52 -33.70
C PHE A 12 -8.46 17.63 -33.65
N VAL A 13 -9.06 17.03 -34.67
CA VAL A 13 -10.46 17.08 -35.08
C VAL A 13 -11.29 16.10 -34.23
N SER A 14 -12.56 16.48 -34.05
CA SER A 14 -13.66 15.76 -33.38
C SER A 14 -13.84 14.29 -33.78
N PHE A 15 -14.15 13.45 -32.80
CA PHE A 15 -14.87 12.18 -33.00
C PHE A 15 -16.21 12.20 -32.25
N GLY A 16 -17.26 11.80 -32.95
CA GLY A 16 -18.65 11.84 -32.49
C GLY A 16 -18.97 10.81 -31.42
N PHE A 17 -19.91 11.18 -30.55
CA PHE A 17 -20.48 10.27 -29.55
C PHE A 17 -21.51 9.36 -30.23
N VAL A 18 -21.22 8.05 -30.25
CA VAL A 18 -22.22 7.00 -30.50
C VAL A 18 -22.92 6.69 -29.18
N ALA A 19 -24.24 6.74 -29.17
CA ALA A 19 -25.06 6.32 -28.03
C ALA A 19 -24.89 4.81 -27.79
N ALA A 20 -24.53 4.42 -26.56
CA ALA A 20 -24.53 3.03 -26.13
C ALA A 20 -25.45 2.85 -24.92
N ASN A 21 -26.24 1.76 -24.98
CA ASN A 21 -27.32 1.36 -24.08
C ASN A 21 -26.91 1.25 -22.60
N PRO A 22 -27.87 1.35 -21.64
CA PRO A 22 -27.56 1.23 -20.22
C PRO A 22 -27.15 -0.21 -19.88
N ILE A 23 -25.86 -0.39 -19.56
CA ILE A 23 -25.34 -1.66 -19.06
C ILE A 23 -25.59 -1.70 -17.55
N ALA A 24 -26.72 -2.28 -17.15
CA ALA A 24 -27.08 -2.50 -15.74
C ALA A 24 -26.17 -3.50 -14.99
N ASN A 25 -25.03 -3.91 -15.58
CA ASN A 25 -24.10 -4.90 -15.03
C ASN A 25 -22.63 -4.43 -15.03
N GLU A 26 -22.33 -3.18 -15.39
CA GLU A 26 -20.95 -2.68 -15.44
C GLU A 26 -20.43 -2.11 -14.11
N VAL A 27 -21.31 -1.69 -13.22
CA VAL A 27 -20.91 -1.01 -11.96
C VAL A 27 -20.22 -2.00 -11.02
N ALA A 28 -20.78 -3.19 -10.85
CA ALA A 28 -20.27 -4.26 -9.99
C ALA A 28 -18.83 -4.74 -10.29
N LYS A 29 -18.39 -4.63 -11.55
CA LYS A 29 -17.11 -5.19 -12.00
C LYS A 29 -15.94 -4.20 -11.88
N ARG A 30 -16.23 -2.91 -11.70
CA ARG A 30 -15.23 -1.85 -11.64
C ARG A 30 -14.60 -1.76 -10.24
N ASP A 31 -15.41 -1.83 -9.18
CA ASP A 31 -14.98 -1.51 -7.81
C ASP A 31 -13.85 -2.41 -7.27
N ASN A 32 -13.95 -3.74 -7.37
CA ASN A 32 -12.88 -4.64 -6.89
C ASN A 32 -11.61 -4.55 -7.76
N ALA A 33 -11.76 -4.24 -9.05
CA ALA A 33 -10.61 -4.04 -9.94
C ALA A 33 -9.87 -2.74 -9.62
N ASP A 34 -10.60 -1.70 -9.22
CA ASP A 34 -10.03 -0.43 -8.77
C ASP A 34 -9.29 -0.59 -7.44
N ILE A 35 -9.87 -1.31 -6.47
CA ILE A 35 -9.19 -1.67 -5.21
C ILE A 35 -7.91 -2.45 -5.49
N GLN A 36 -7.99 -3.48 -6.34
CA GLN A 36 -6.83 -4.30 -6.72
C GLN A 36 -5.76 -3.45 -7.41
N THR A 37 -6.15 -2.46 -8.23
CA THR A 37 -5.22 -1.55 -8.91
C THR A 37 -4.48 -0.67 -7.91
N VAL A 38 -5.17 -0.11 -6.92
CA VAL A 38 -4.55 0.68 -5.85
C VAL A 38 -3.55 -0.17 -5.07
N LEU A 39 -3.95 -1.38 -4.66
CA LEU A 39 -3.10 -2.28 -3.88
C LEU A 39 -1.91 -2.80 -4.70
N THR A 40 -2.08 -3.05 -5.99
CA THR A 40 -0.98 -3.45 -6.88
C THR A 40 0.01 -2.29 -7.08
N THR A 41 -0.48 -1.05 -7.15
CA THR A 41 0.36 0.14 -7.20
C THR A 41 1.17 0.30 -5.92
N LEU A 42 0.50 0.15 -4.76
CA LEU A 42 1.17 0.13 -3.46
C LEU A 42 2.24 -0.97 -3.42
N LYS A 43 1.91 -2.19 -3.88
CA LYS A 43 2.87 -3.29 -3.95
C LYS A 43 4.09 -2.94 -4.80
N GLY A 44 3.90 -2.34 -5.97
CA GLY A 44 5.02 -1.92 -6.82
C GLY A 44 5.95 -0.91 -6.14
N GLN A 45 5.39 0.00 -5.33
CA GLN A 45 6.17 0.95 -4.54
C GLN A 45 6.93 0.24 -3.40
N THR A 46 6.27 -0.64 -2.66
CA THR A 46 6.92 -1.42 -1.59
C THR A 46 8.01 -2.34 -2.14
N ASP A 47 7.79 -2.98 -3.28
CA ASP A 47 8.77 -3.84 -3.96
C ASP A 47 10.03 -3.07 -4.40
N THR A 48 9.93 -1.74 -4.51
CA THR A 48 11.08 -0.86 -4.81
C THR A 48 11.78 -0.37 -3.53
N ILE A 49 11.02 -0.04 -2.49
CA ILE A 49 11.53 0.58 -1.26
C ILE A 49 12.11 -0.45 -0.29
N LEU A 50 11.38 -1.56 -0.06
CA LEU A 50 11.72 -2.54 0.97
C LEU A 50 13.06 -3.26 0.74
N PRO A 51 13.48 -3.58 -0.50
CA PRO A 51 14.81 -4.13 -0.74
C PRO A 51 15.93 -3.19 -0.29
N GLN A 52 15.78 -1.87 -0.50
CA GLN A 52 16.79 -0.89 -0.09
C GLN A 52 16.93 -0.83 1.44
N ILE A 53 15.80 -0.91 2.16
CA ILE A 53 15.78 -1.01 3.63
C ILE A 53 16.49 -2.29 4.08
N THR A 54 16.17 -3.40 3.43
CA THR A 54 16.74 -4.72 3.74
C THR A 54 18.26 -4.73 3.51
N ASP A 55 18.73 -4.12 2.42
CA ASP A 55 20.15 -4.01 2.11
C ASP A 55 20.91 -3.15 3.14
N LEU A 56 20.32 -2.04 3.59
CA LEU A 56 20.92 -1.21 4.67
C LEU A 56 21.02 -1.97 6.00
N SER A 57 19.96 -2.71 6.36
CA SER A 57 19.95 -3.58 7.53
C SER A 57 21.04 -4.66 7.43
N ASN A 58 21.09 -5.37 6.31
CA ASN A 58 22.01 -6.50 6.11
C ASN A 58 23.48 -6.07 6.01
N SER A 59 23.74 -4.87 5.47
CA SER A 59 25.09 -4.30 5.41
C SER A 59 25.56 -3.68 6.73
N GLY A 60 24.68 -3.59 7.74
CA GLY A 60 24.98 -2.92 9.01
C GLY A 60 25.22 -1.41 8.86
N SER A 61 24.82 -0.83 7.74
CA SER A 61 25.03 0.59 7.40
C SER A 61 23.76 1.44 7.58
N ALA A 62 22.74 0.88 8.24
CA ALA A 62 21.51 1.57 8.57
C ALA A 62 21.78 2.69 9.61
N SER A 63 21.46 3.93 9.24
CA SER A 63 21.53 5.11 10.10
C SER A 63 20.29 5.98 9.89
N ASP A 64 20.06 6.97 10.74
CA ASP A 64 18.96 7.93 10.55
C ASP A 64 19.00 8.55 9.14
N GLU A 65 20.17 8.94 8.62
CA GLU A 65 20.30 9.59 7.32
C GLU A 65 19.93 8.70 6.14
N THR A 66 20.17 7.39 6.24
CA THR A 66 19.91 6.43 5.16
C THR A 66 18.52 5.83 5.25
N VAL A 67 18.02 5.61 6.47
CA VAL A 67 16.76 4.91 6.75
C VAL A 67 15.56 5.87 6.74
N THR A 68 15.69 7.06 7.31
CA THR A 68 14.63 8.07 7.35
C THR A 68 14.00 8.37 5.99
N PRO A 69 14.76 8.66 4.91
CA PRO A 69 14.14 8.95 3.61
C PRO A 69 13.34 7.75 3.07
N LEU A 70 13.82 6.51 3.29
CA LEU A 70 13.13 5.31 2.82
C LEU A 70 11.83 5.04 3.60
N LEU A 71 11.84 5.20 4.93
CA LEU A 71 10.60 5.05 5.71
C LEU A 71 9.61 6.16 5.39
N ASN A 72 10.05 7.39 5.16
CA ASN A 72 9.16 8.47 4.73
C ASN A 72 8.53 8.18 3.35
N GLN A 73 9.29 7.59 2.42
CA GLN A 73 8.75 7.14 1.13
C GLN A 73 7.73 6.01 1.32
N LEU A 74 7.99 5.05 2.21
CA LEU A 74 7.05 3.98 2.54
C LEU A 74 5.76 4.53 3.14
N THR A 75 5.85 5.42 4.13
CA THR A 75 4.70 6.11 4.73
C THR A 75 3.90 6.88 3.66
N THR A 76 4.59 7.62 2.78
CA THR A 76 3.93 8.36 1.69
C THR A 76 3.20 7.43 0.72
N ALA A 77 3.77 6.27 0.40
CA ALA A 77 3.13 5.26 -0.45
C ALA A 77 1.85 4.73 0.20
N LEU A 78 1.90 4.41 1.50
CA LEU A 78 0.75 3.95 2.28
C LEU A 78 -0.34 5.04 2.40
N ASP A 79 0.04 6.29 2.64
CA ASP A 79 -0.89 7.42 2.71
C ASP A 79 -1.57 7.67 1.35
N THR A 80 -0.82 7.54 0.25
CA THR A 80 -1.34 7.65 -1.11
C THR A 80 -2.34 6.54 -1.43
N ALA A 81 -2.02 5.30 -1.02
CA ALA A 81 -2.94 4.17 -1.14
C ALA A 81 -4.22 4.41 -0.32
N THR A 82 -4.08 4.87 0.93
CA THR A 82 -5.22 5.23 1.80
C THR A 82 -6.11 6.28 1.14
N ALA A 83 -5.53 7.36 0.63
CA ALA A 83 -6.28 8.43 -0.04
C ALA A 83 -6.98 7.92 -1.31
N SER A 84 -6.34 7.02 -2.06
CA SER A 84 -6.91 6.42 -3.26
C SER A 84 -8.08 5.50 -2.92
N LEU A 85 -7.95 4.67 -1.87
CA LEU A 85 -9.04 3.81 -1.37
C LEU A 85 -10.22 4.64 -0.86
N ALA A 86 -9.96 5.74 -0.15
CA ALA A 86 -11.02 6.64 0.34
C ALA A 86 -11.85 7.29 -0.78
N GLY A 87 -11.31 7.36 -2.00
CA GLY A 87 -12.04 7.85 -3.17
C GLY A 87 -12.88 6.79 -3.89
N LEU A 88 -12.88 5.53 -3.42
CA LEU A 88 -13.64 4.43 -4.00
C LEU A 88 -14.96 4.23 -3.25
N GLU A 89 -15.95 3.68 -3.96
CA GLU A 89 -17.25 3.31 -3.37
C GLU A 89 -17.21 1.85 -2.88
N PRO A 90 -17.91 1.52 -1.78
CA PRO A 90 -18.03 0.14 -1.31
C PRO A 90 -18.71 -0.75 -2.36
N SER A 91 -18.13 -1.93 -2.61
CA SER A 91 -18.63 -2.78 -3.69
C SER A 91 -19.93 -3.50 -3.31
N SER A 92 -20.97 -3.23 -4.10
CA SER A 92 -22.34 -3.76 -3.88
C SER A 92 -22.56 -5.15 -4.49
N SER A 93 -21.64 -5.63 -5.32
CA SER A 93 -21.70 -6.94 -5.98
C SER A 93 -20.34 -7.61 -5.94
N ARG A 94 -20.11 -8.38 -4.87
CA ARG A 94 -18.82 -9.03 -4.58
C ARG A 94 -18.81 -10.50 -4.96
N LYS A 95 -17.69 -10.96 -5.50
CA LYS A 95 -17.36 -12.39 -5.59
C LYS A 95 -16.36 -12.73 -4.49
N ARG A 96 -16.63 -13.79 -3.71
CA ARG A 96 -15.75 -14.25 -2.64
C ARG A 96 -14.29 -14.46 -3.11
N GLN A 97 -14.10 -15.02 -4.30
CA GLN A 97 -12.75 -15.23 -4.84
C GLN A 97 -11.95 -13.91 -4.97
N SER A 98 -12.60 -12.80 -5.33
CA SER A 98 -11.93 -11.50 -5.41
C SER A 98 -11.52 -10.97 -4.03
N ASP A 99 -12.30 -11.26 -3.00
CA ASP A 99 -11.98 -10.90 -1.62
C ASP A 99 -10.77 -11.73 -1.13
N ASP A 100 -10.69 -13.01 -1.50
CA ASP A 100 -9.53 -13.87 -1.20
C ASP A 100 -8.26 -13.36 -1.91
N ASP A 101 -8.34 -13.01 -3.19
CA ASP A 101 -7.21 -12.47 -3.97
C ASP A 101 -6.69 -11.16 -3.37
N ILE A 102 -7.61 -10.26 -2.98
CA ILE A 102 -7.29 -9.00 -2.33
C ILE A 102 -6.67 -9.23 -0.94
N ALA A 103 -7.23 -10.16 -0.15
CA ALA A 103 -6.68 -10.51 1.16
C ALA A 103 -5.24 -11.05 1.06
N ASN A 104 -4.98 -11.94 0.09
CA ASN A 104 -3.64 -12.47 -0.16
C ASN A 104 -2.66 -11.37 -0.58
N LEU A 105 -3.08 -10.45 -1.45
CA LEU A 105 -2.24 -9.32 -1.88
C LEU A 105 -1.85 -8.44 -0.68
N VAL A 106 -2.82 -8.09 0.16
CA VAL A 106 -2.59 -7.24 1.33
C VAL A 106 -1.76 -7.96 2.39
N ALA A 107 -2.05 -9.22 2.67
CA ALA A 107 -1.24 -10.03 3.57
C ALA A 107 0.23 -10.11 3.09
N GLY A 108 0.45 -10.25 1.78
CA GLY A 108 1.79 -10.18 1.18
C GLY A 108 2.47 -8.84 1.47
N ILE A 109 1.80 -7.72 1.19
CA ILE A 109 2.34 -6.37 1.44
C ILE A 109 2.70 -6.19 2.93
N VAL A 110 1.80 -6.55 3.85
CA VAL A 110 2.06 -6.44 5.30
C VAL A 110 3.25 -7.30 5.70
N THR A 111 3.32 -8.53 5.19
CA THR A 111 4.42 -9.47 5.47
C THR A 111 5.75 -8.90 4.99
N ASP A 112 5.80 -8.39 3.76
CA ASP A 112 7.00 -7.82 3.16
C ASP A 112 7.49 -6.60 3.96
N ILE A 113 6.58 -5.69 4.31
CA ILE A 113 6.88 -4.52 5.15
C ILE A 113 7.45 -4.97 6.50
N THR A 114 6.75 -5.88 7.17
CA THR A 114 7.12 -6.37 8.51
C THR A 114 8.49 -7.02 8.48
N ASN A 115 8.76 -7.87 7.49
CA ASN A 115 10.05 -8.55 7.35
C ASN A 115 11.18 -7.54 7.13
N ALA A 116 11.03 -6.61 6.19
CA ALA A 116 12.05 -5.60 5.90
C ALA A 116 12.36 -4.72 7.12
N LEU A 117 11.32 -4.28 7.85
CA LEU A 117 11.49 -3.42 9.02
C LEU A 117 12.01 -4.17 10.25
N SER A 118 11.72 -5.47 10.37
CA SER A 118 12.26 -6.29 11.45
C SER A 118 13.79 -6.31 11.47
N GLY A 119 14.42 -6.24 10.29
CA GLY A 119 15.88 -6.16 10.17
C GLY A 119 16.48 -4.95 10.88
N LEU A 120 15.81 -3.78 10.80
CA LEU A 120 16.27 -2.52 11.38
C LEU A 120 16.30 -2.53 12.91
N THR A 121 15.54 -3.40 13.56
CA THR A 121 15.46 -3.46 15.03
C THR A 121 16.80 -3.81 15.66
N ALA A 122 17.64 -4.60 14.97
CA ALA A 122 18.99 -4.93 15.42
C ALA A 122 19.95 -3.72 15.37
N GLN A 123 19.63 -2.69 14.58
CA GLN A 123 20.42 -1.45 14.48
C GLN A 123 19.70 -0.24 15.09
N ALA A 124 18.68 -0.45 15.92
CA ALA A 124 17.91 0.64 16.54
C ALA A 124 18.77 1.66 17.30
N ALA A 125 19.92 1.25 17.86
CA ALA A 125 20.86 2.15 18.52
C ALA A 125 21.53 3.18 17.57
N ALA A 126 21.65 2.84 16.28
CA ALA A 126 22.21 3.72 15.25
C ALA A 126 21.14 4.60 14.58
N ILE A 127 19.86 4.38 14.90
CA ILE A 127 18.71 5.06 14.31
C ILE A 127 17.84 5.61 15.45
N PRO A 128 18.26 6.70 16.13
CA PRO A 128 17.51 7.30 17.24
C PRO A 128 16.04 7.59 16.92
N THR A 129 15.72 7.90 15.66
CA THR A 129 14.35 8.23 15.23
C THR A 129 13.50 7.01 14.86
N LEU A 130 14.06 5.79 14.88
CA LEU A 130 13.40 4.57 14.37
C LEU A 130 12.02 4.36 14.98
N GLY A 131 11.87 4.53 16.30
CA GLY A 131 10.58 4.33 16.96
C GLY A 131 9.47 5.26 16.46
N VAL A 132 9.81 6.52 16.17
CA VAL A 132 8.85 7.51 15.63
C VAL A 132 8.52 7.18 14.17
N LEU A 133 9.52 6.78 13.37
CA LEU A 133 9.32 6.40 11.98
C LEU A 133 8.46 5.14 11.85
N LEU A 134 8.72 4.12 12.68
CA LEU A 134 7.92 2.89 12.72
C LEU A 134 6.48 3.16 13.15
N ALA A 135 6.26 4.06 14.11
CA ALA A 135 4.90 4.47 14.49
C ALA A 135 4.15 5.17 13.34
N GLY A 136 4.87 5.95 12.53
CA GLY A 136 4.32 6.54 11.30
C GLY A 136 3.87 5.47 10.30
N VAL A 137 4.73 4.48 10.05
CA VAL A 137 4.40 3.34 9.16
C VAL A 137 3.22 2.53 9.71
N ASP A 138 3.20 2.22 11.01
CA ASP A 138 2.08 1.51 11.66
C ASP A 138 0.76 2.27 11.49
N THR A 139 0.78 3.59 11.67
CA THR A 139 -0.40 4.43 11.49
C THR A 139 -0.91 4.38 10.05
N SER A 140 -0.05 4.62 9.06
CA SER A 140 -0.45 4.61 7.65
C SER A 140 -0.90 3.22 7.18
N LEU A 141 -0.24 2.16 7.66
CA LEU A 141 -0.64 0.79 7.32
C LEU A 141 -2.01 0.45 7.92
N ALA A 142 -2.26 0.79 9.19
CA ALA A 142 -3.55 0.61 9.82
C ALA A 142 -4.67 1.38 9.10
N GLN A 143 -4.37 2.55 8.55
CA GLN A 143 -5.31 3.31 7.73
C GLN A 143 -5.64 2.62 6.40
N VAL A 144 -4.63 2.06 5.70
CA VAL A 144 -4.87 1.25 4.48
C VAL A 144 -5.79 0.07 4.82
N LEU A 145 -5.53 -0.66 5.90
CA LEU A 145 -6.36 -1.78 6.33
C LEU A 145 -7.79 -1.35 6.68
N SER A 146 -7.94 -0.23 7.38
CA SER A 146 -9.26 0.30 7.74
C SER A 146 -10.04 0.74 6.50
N GLY A 147 -9.39 1.41 5.55
CA GLY A 147 -9.99 1.77 4.27
C GLY A 147 -10.44 0.54 3.48
N LEU A 148 -9.64 -0.53 3.51
CA LEU A 148 -10.01 -1.79 2.89
C LEU A 148 -11.23 -2.45 3.54
N GLU A 149 -11.34 -2.46 4.87
CA GLU A 149 -12.51 -3.02 5.56
C GLU A 149 -13.79 -2.25 5.25
N ILE A 150 -13.70 -0.93 5.09
CA ILE A 150 -14.84 -0.09 4.69
C ILE A 150 -15.33 -0.49 3.29
N LEU A 151 -14.39 -0.67 2.35
CA LEU A 151 -14.73 -1.02 0.97
C LEU A 151 -15.16 -2.48 0.83
N LEU A 152 -14.55 -3.37 1.60
CA LEU A 152 -14.72 -4.83 1.54
C LEU A 152 -14.90 -5.42 2.93
N ALA A 153 -16.08 -5.18 3.50
CA ALA A 153 -16.42 -5.68 4.83
C ALA A 153 -16.16 -7.20 4.96
N GLY A 154 -15.37 -7.57 5.97
CA GLY A 154 -14.95 -8.91 6.28
C GLY A 154 -13.59 -9.32 5.72
N VAL A 155 -12.99 -8.57 4.79
CA VAL A 155 -11.68 -8.92 4.20
C VAL A 155 -10.57 -8.95 5.25
N LEU A 156 -10.60 -8.08 6.27
CA LEU A 156 -9.56 -8.11 7.29
C LEU A 156 -9.53 -9.40 8.10
N ARG A 157 -10.63 -10.15 8.19
CA ARG A 157 -10.60 -11.49 8.81
C ARG A 157 -9.78 -12.48 8.01
N LEU A 158 -9.84 -12.40 6.67
CA LEU A 158 -9.01 -13.23 5.81
C LEU A 158 -7.55 -12.82 5.95
N VAL A 159 -7.26 -11.51 5.89
CA VAL A 159 -5.91 -10.98 6.08
C VAL A 159 -5.36 -11.40 7.45
N ALA A 160 -6.13 -11.28 8.52
CA ALA A 160 -5.73 -11.66 9.87
C ALA A 160 -5.38 -13.15 9.96
N ASN A 161 -6.19 -14.03 9.35
CA ASN A 161 -5.91 -15.47 9.31
C ASN A 161 -4.60 -15.79 8.56
N LEU A 162 -4.29 -15.04 7.48
CA LEU A 162 -3.05 -15.20 6.72
C LEU A 162 -1.83 -14.66 7.48
N LEU A 163 -2.03 -13.67 8.35
CA LEU A 163 -0.96 -12.98 9.09
C LEU A 163 -0.73 -13.52 10.51
N VAL A 164 -1.38 -14.62 10.92
CA VAL A 164 -1.20 -15.20 12.27
C VAL A 164 0.28 -15.46 12.57
N ASP A 165 1.03 -15.99 11.61
CA ASP A 165 2.46 -16.28 11.78
C ASP A 165 3.33 -15.00 11.80
N VAL A 166 2.83 -13.92 11.19
CA VAL A 166 3.49 -12.60 11.14
C VAL A 166 3.16 -11.75 12.36
N ALA A 167 2.10 -12.08 13.12
CA ALA A 167 1.66 -11.34 14.29
C ALA A 167 2.74 -11.17 15.36
N ALA A 168 3.61 -12.17 15.53
CA ALA A 168 4.74 -12.07 16.46
C ALA A 168 5.74 -10.98 16.02
N LEU A 169 6.02 -10.88 14.71
CA LEU A 169 6.89 -9.84 14.17
C LEU A 169 6.26 -8.46 14.29
N LEU A 170 4.96 -8.32 13.97
CA LEU A 170 4.22 -7.06 14.16
C LEU A 170 4.28 -6.59 15.63
N ARG A 171 4.15 -7.51 16.59
CA ARG A 171 4.32 -7.18 18.02
C ARG A 171 5.73 -6.72 18.35
N SER A 172 6.75 -7.36 17.78
CA SER A 172 8.15 -6.98 18.00
C SER A 172 8.48 -5.59 17.46
N LEU A 173 7.81 -5.17 16.38
CA LEU A 173 7.92 -3.84 15.78
C LEU A 173 7.06 -2.77 16.48
N ALA A 174 6.29 -3.14 17.50
CA ALA A 174 5.28 -2.29 18.13
C ALA A 174 4.19 -1.78 17.17
N PHE A 175 3.82 -2.59 16.17
CA PHE A 175 2.74 -2.28 15.20
C PHE A 175 1.35 -2.52 15.81
N GLY A 176 1.09 -1.85 16.91
CA GLY A 176 -0.12 -2.03 17.71
C GLY A 176 -1.39 -1.61 16.98
N LEU A 177 -1.33 -0.57 16.13
CA LEU A 177 -2.48 -0.11 15.36
C LEU A 177 -2.83 -1.11 14.25
N THR A 178 -1.82 -1.63 13.56
CA THR A 178 -1.99 -2.67 12.53
C THR A 178 -2.57 -3.94 13.15
N LEU A 179 -2.05 -4.39 14.29
CA LEU A 179 -2.59 -5.55 15.02
C LEU A 179 -4.05 -5.32 15.44
N ALA A 180 -4.36 -4.14 15.98
CA ALA A 180 -5.72 -3.78 16.37
C ALA A 180 -6.67 -3.75 15.17
N ALA A 181 -6.24 -3.23 14.01
CA ALA A 181 -7.02 -3.23 12.78
C ALA A 181 -7.33 -4.67 12.30
N LEU A 182 -6.39 -5.60 12.48
CA LEU A 182 -6.57 -7.02 12.14
C LEU A 182 -7.35 -7.81 13.21
N GLY A 183 -7.49 -7.28 14.42
CA GLY A 183 -8.10 -7.97 15.56
C GLY A 183 -7.23 -9.10 16.14
N LEU A 184 -5.90 -8.93 16.12
CA LEU A 184 -4.89 -9.90 16.58
C LEU A 184 -4.18 -9.50 17.88
#